data_AF-A0A0F9QL54-F1
#
_entry.id   AF-A0A0F9QL54-F1
#
_cell.length_a   1.000
_cell.length_b   1.000
_cell.length_c   1.000
_cell.angle_alpha   90.00
_cell.angle_beta   90.00
_cell.angle_gamma   90.00
#
_symmetry.space_group_name_H-M   'P 1'
#
loop_
_entity.id
_entity.type
_entity.pdbx_description
1 polymer ?
#
loop_
_entity_poly.entity_id
_entity_poly.type
_entity_poly.pdbx_seq_one_letter_code
_entity_poly.pdbx_strand_id
1 'polypeptide(L)'
;MRTNLTVLRERGQEGMIDFLRDHAVGLVASMPCYLEENVNAQRGPAVYQRSIEVIRRLNEAGYGIKGGLQLNLVYNPAGAFLPPEQEALEQDYRRELQMCFGISFSRLLTIANMPLGRFASQLKAEDRQAQYMRLLEESFNPATVPGLMCRHQVSIGWDGTLYDCDFNLALKLPVNHSAPDHISRFDPALLACRRIVTGQHCLGCTAGHGSSCGGSLA
;
A
#
# COMPACT_ATOMS: atom_id res chain seq x y z
N MET A 1 -11.31 0.44 0.44
CA MET A 1 -10.91 -0.66 -0.48
C MET A 1 -9.55 -0.37 -1.09
N ARG A 2 -8.64 -1.35 -1.14
CA ARG A 2 -7.41 -1.24 -1.95
C ARG A 2 -7.67 -1.73 -3.37
N THR A 3 -7.15 -1.03 -4.37
CA THR A 3 -7.36 -1.36 -5.80
C THR A 3 -6.13 -1.03 -6.63
N ASN A 4 -5.93 -1.73 -7.73
CA ASN A 4 -4.91 -1.42 -8.73
C ASN A 4 -5.42 -0.45 -9.82
N LEU A 5 -6.60 0.15 -9.63
CA LEU A 5 -7.36 0.96 -10.60
C LEU A 5 -7.88 0.16 -11.79
N THR A 6 -6.99 -0.50 -12.53
CA THR A 6 -7.32 -1.14 -13.81
C THR A 6 -8.40 -2.22 -13.69
N VAL A 7 -8.53 -2.87 -12.53
CA VAL A 7 -9.61 -3.85 -12.27
C VAL A 7 -11.01 -3.23 -12.43
N LEU A 8 -11.19 -1.93 -12.16
CA LEU A 8 -12.48 -1.23 -12.29
C LEU A 8 -12.93 -1.03 -13.76
N ARG A 9 -12.15 -1.54 -14.71
CA ARG A 9 -12.47 -1.57 -16.14
C ARG A 9 -12.67 -2.97 -16.70
N GLU A 10 -12.40 -4.00 -15.90
CA GLU A 10 -12.58 -5.36 -16.35
C GLU A 10 -14.07 -5.66 -16.54
N ARG A 11 -14.37 -6.59 -17.45
CA ARG A 11 -15.74 -7.01 -17.73
C ARG A 11 -16.42 -7.49 -16.44
N GLY A 12 -17.63 -7.02 -16.17
CA GLY A 12 -18.37 -7.32 -14.96
C GLY A 12 -18.12 -6.34 -13.80
N GLN A 13 -17.31 -5.30 -14.01
CA GLN A 13 -17.04 -4.23 -13.03
C GLN A 13 -17.68 -2.88 -13.41
N GLU A 14 -18.56 -2.87 -14.40
CA GLU A 14 -19.13 -1.64 -14.98
C GLU A 14 -19.84 -0.77 -13.93
N GLY A 15 -20.55 -1.38 -12.98
CA GLY A 15 -21.25 -0.70 -11.87
C GLY A 15 -20.46 -0.60 -10.57
N MET A 16 -19.19 -1.05 -10.53
CA MET A 16 -18.42 -1.11 -9.28
C MET A 16 -18.15 0.28 -8.70
N ILE A 17 -17.87 1.28 -9.54
CA ILE A 17 -17.64 2.66 -9.06
C ILE A 17 -18.90 3.24 -8.40
N ASP A 18 -20.06 3.04 -9.03
CA ASP A 18 -21.34 3.50 -8.48
C ASP A 18 -21.67 2.79 -7.16
N PHE A 19 -21.50 1.47 -7.11
CA PHE A 19 -21.67 0.70 -5.88
C PHE A 19 -20.78 1.22 -4.74
N LEU A 20 -19.48 1.44 -5.00
CA LEU A 20 -18.55 1.94 -4.00
C LEU A 20 -18.93 3.35 -3.54
N ARG A 21 -19.39 4.21 -4.46
CA ARG A 21 -19.86 5.56 -4.15
C ARG A 21 -21.10 5.52 -3.26
N ASP A 22 -22.10 4.72 -3.63
CA ASP A 22 -23.39 4.64 -2.93
C ASP A 22 -23.23 4.10 -1.49
N HIS A 23 -22.16 3.33 -1.25
CA HIS A 23 -21.75 2.86 0.07
C HIS A 23 -20.65 3.70 0.74
N ALA A 24 -20.30 4.86 0.16
CA ALA A 24 -19.29 5.79 0.66
C ALA A 24 -17.91 5.13 0.96
N VAL A 25 -17.51 4.15 0.15
CA VAL A 25 -16.28 3.39 0.36
C VAL A 25 -15.07 4.23 -0.06
N GLY A 26 -14.18 4.55 0.87
CA GLY A 26 -12.89 5.20 0.57
C GLY A 26 -11.94 4.28 -0.20
N LEU A 27 -11.16 4.85 -1.12
CA LEU A 27 -10.27 4.13 -2.02
C LEU A 27 -8.80 4.42 -1.72
N VAL A 28 -7.98 3.36 -1.79
CA VAL A 28 -6.52 3.42 -1.74
C VAL A 28 -5.99 2.71 -2.98
N ALA A 29 -5.50 3.48 -3.94
CA ALA A 29 -5.27 3.03 -5.29
C ALA A 29 -3.78 3.04 -5.67
N SER A 30 -3.26 1.92 -6.18
CA SER A 30 -1.86 1.83 -6.60
C SER A 30 -1.57 2.67 -7.84
N MET A 31 -0.75 3.71 -7.70
CA MET A 31 -0.25 4.55 -8.78
C MET A 31 1.24 4.83 -8.52
N PRO A 32 2.15 3.94 -8.97
CA PRO A 32 3.54 3.93 -8.50
C PRO A 32 4.39 5.08 -9.01
N CYS A 33 3.92 5.83 -10.02
CA CYS A 33 4.55 7.05 -10.50
C CYS A 33 3.51 7.91 -11.23
N TYR A 34 3.70 9.23 -11.27
CA TYR A 34 2.95 10.12 -12.17
C TYR A 34 3.55 10.16 -13.59
N LEU A 35 4.71 9.54 -13.81
CA LEU A 35 5.34 9.43 -15.13
C LEU A 35 4.97 8.12 -15.82
N GLU A 36 4.62 8.21 -17.11
CA GLU A 36 4.20 7.05 -17.90
C GLU A 36 5.32 6.02 -18.04
N GLU A 37 6.57 6.43 -18.31
CA GLU A 37 7.67 5.47 -18.49
C GLU A 37 7.89 4.62 -17.24
N ASN A 38 7.81 5.25 -16.06
CA ASN A 38 8.01 4.59 -14.78
C ASN A 38 6.88 3.61 -14.46
N VAL A 39 5.64 3.97 -14.75
CA VAL A 39 4.50 3.07 -14.56
C VAL A 39 4.56 1.90 -15.55
N ASN A 40 4.89 2.16 -16.82
CA ASN A 40 4.99 1.13 -17.83
C ASN A 40 6.13 0.15 -17.53
N ALA A 41 7.27 0.63 -17.02
CA ALA A 41 8.37 -0.24 -16.59
C ALA A 41 7.98 -1.16 -15.43
N GLN A 42 7.17 -0.69 -14.47
CA GLN A 42 6.77 -1.49 -13.30
C GLN A 42 5.54 -2.39 -13.54
N ARG A 43 4.57 -1.94 -14.35
CA ARG A 43 3.24 -2.55 -14.44
C ARG A 43 2.91 -3.07 -15.85
N GLY A 44 3.75 -2.78 -16.83
CA GLY A 44 3.55 -3.14 -18.23
C GLY A 44 2.88 -2.03 -19.04
N PRO A 45 2.89 -2.17 -20.38
CA PRO A 45 2.40 -1.14 -21.28
C PRO A 45 0.90 -0.89 -21.10
N ALA A 46 0.47 0.34 -21.40
CA ALA A 46 -0.90 0.83 -21.31
C ALA A 46 -1.50 0.90 -19.89
N VAL A 47 -0.84 0.41 -18.84
CA VAL A 47 -1.38 0.51 -17.46
C VAL A 47 -1.51 1.97 -17.04
N TYR A 48 -0.56 2.81 -17.39
CA TYR A 48 -0.61 4.24 -17.07
C TYR A 48 -1.89 4.91 -17.60
N GLN A 49 -2.13 4.83 -18.91
CA GLN A 49 -3.32 5.38 -19.57
C GLN A 49 -4.61 4.86 -18.92
N ARG A 50 -4.70 3.54 -18.66
CA ARG A 50 -5.86 2.94 -18.02
C ARG A 50 -6.08 3.47 -16.60
N SER A 51 -5.03 3.67 -15.82
CA SER A 51 -5.10 4.25 -14.48
C SER A 51 -5.62 5.69 -14.52
N ILE A 52 -5.11 6.52 -15.43
CA ILE A 52 -5.57 7.91 -15.64
C ILE A 52 -7.06 7.94 -15.97
N GLU A 53 -7.53 7.10 -16.90
CA GLU A 53 -8.95 7.01 -17.27
C GLU A 53 -9.83 6.61 -16.08
N VAL A 54 -9.40 5.62 -15.27
CA VAL A 54 -10.15 5.21 -14.07
C VAL A 54 -10.21 6.33 -13.05
N ILE A 55 -9.11 7.03 -12.81
CA ILE A 55 -9.09 8.13 -11.84
C ILE A 55 -10.02 9.27 -12.30
N ARG A 56 -10.08 9.58 -13.60
CA ARG A 56 -11.05 10.56 -14.14
C ARG A 56 -12.49 10.14 -13.85
N ARG A 57 -12.84 8.88 -14.13
CA ARG A 57 -14.18 8.35 -13.82
C ARG A 57 -14.49 8.40 -12.32
N LEU A 58 -13.50 8.15 -11.47
CA LEU A 58 -13.63 8.29 -10.03
C LEU A 58 -13.87 9.76 -9.64
N ASN A 59 -13.12 10.72 -10.20
CA ASN A 59 -13.33 12.15 -9.96
C ASN A 59 -14.72 12.61 -10.40
N GLU A 60 -15.22 12.16 -11.56
CA GLU A 60 -16.59 12.40 -12.04
C GLU A 60 -17.64 11.82 -11.07
N ALA A 61 -17.36 10.67 -10.47
CA ALA A 61 -18.21 10.05 -9.44
C ALA A 61 -18.07 10.70 -8.04
N GLY A 62 -17.26 11.75 -7.89
CA GLY A 62 -17.10 12.50 -6.65
C GLY A 62 -15.97 12.04 -5.73
N TYR A 63 -15.06 11.18 -6.21
CA TYR A 63 -13.88 10.77 -5.46
C TYR A 63 -12.72 11.75 -5.61
N GLY A 64 -11.94 11.98 -4.55
CA GLY A 64 -10.71 12.77 -4.60
C GLY A 64 -10.92 14.29 -4.76
N ILE A 65 -12.16 14.74 -4.94
CA ILE A 65 -12.54 16.14 -5.00
C ILE A 65 -12.81 16.70 -3.60
N LYS A 66 -12.71 18.02 -3.45
CA LYS A 66 -12.95 18.69 -2.16
C LYS A 66 -14.39 18.48 -1.68
N GLY A 67 -14.54 17.91 -0.48
CA GLY A 67 -15.86 17.58 0.10
C GLY A 67 -16.48 16.28 -0.43
N GLY A 68 -15.77 15.56 -1.31
CA GLY A 68 -16.21 14.28 -1.87
C GLY A 68 -15.67 13.06 -1.11
N LEU A 69 -15.75 11.89 -1.75
CA LEU A 69 -15.26 10.61 -1.22
C LEU A 69 -13.73 10.51 -1.29
N GLN A 70 -13.15 9.72 -0.39
CA GLN A 70 -11.68 9.60 -0.31
C GLN A 70 -11.12 8.77 -1.47
N LEU A 71 -10.13 9.32 -2.17
CA LEU A 71 -9.27 8.61 -3.12
C LEU A 71 -7.81 8.90 -2.79
N ASN A 72 -7.14 7.96 -2.14
CA ASN A 72 -5.72 8.05 -1.87
C ASN A 72 -4.96 7.30 -2.98
N LEU A 73 -3.85 7.86 -3.43
CA LEU A 73 -2.92 7.20 -4.35
C LEU A 73 -1.75 6.62 -3.57
N VAL A 74 -1.17 5.53 -4.06
CA VAL A 74 -0.03 4.86 -3.43
C VAL A 74 1.17 4.87 -4.36
N TYR A 75 2.25 5.51 -3.90
CA TYR A 75 3.56 5.43 -4.50
C TYR A 75 4.35 4.25 -3.93
N ASN A 76 5.03 3.51 -4.80
CA ASN A 76 6.08 2.58 -4.41
C ASN A 76 7.29 2.73 -5.36
N PRO A 77 8.53 2.70 -4.86
CA PRO A 77 9.74 2.82 -5.68
C PRO A 77 9.82 1.78 -6.80
N ALA A 78 10.47 2.13 -7.92
CA ALA A 78 10.76 1.21 -9.01
C ALA A 78 11.94 0.26 -8.74
N GLY A 79 12.61 0.38 -7.58
CA GLY A 79 13.82 -0.37 -7.28
C GLY A 79 14.14 -0.47 -5.79
N ALA A 80 15.40 -0.83 -5.52
CA ALA A 80 15.94 -1.10 -4.18
C ALA A 80 16.43 0.16 -3.45
N PHE A 81 15.54 1.14 -3.30
CA PHE A 81 15.77 2.36 -2.53
C PHE A 81 14.51 2.71 -1.71
N LEU A 82 14.68 3.55 -0.69
CA LEU A 82 13.57 4.01 0.15
C LEU A 82 12.78 5.11 -0.56
N PRO A 83 11.46 5.21 -0.32
CA PRO A 83 10.67 6.29 -0.89
C PRO A 83 11.17 7.65 -0.37
N PRO A 84 11.02 8.73 -1.16
CA PRO A 84 11.28 10.08 -0.68
C PRO A 84 10.22 10.51 0.35
N GLU A 85 10.41 11.70 0.90
CA GLU A 85 9.47 12.35 1.80
C GLU A 85 8.08 12.47 1.13
N GLN A 86 7.03 12.12 1.87
CA GLN A 86 5.69 11.93 1.34
C GLN A 86 5.03 13.26 0.93
N GLU A 87 5.20 14.32 1.70
CA GLU A 87 4.60 15.63 1.46
C GLU A 87 5.15 16.26 0.18
N ALA A 88 6.47 16.29 0.01
CA ALA A 88 7.12 16.76 -1.21
C ALA A 88 6.66 15.96 -2.44
N LEU A 89 6.63 14.62 -2.34
CA LEU A 89 6.17 13.79 -3.44
C LEU A 89 4.67 13.97 -3.71
N GLU A 90 3.85 14.19 -2.69
CA GLU A 90 2.42 14.48 -2.85
C GLU A 90 2.21 15.76 -3.67
N GLN A 91 2.99 16.80 -3.41
CA GLN A 91 2.93 18.07 -4.16
C GLN A 91 3.29 17.87 -5.63
N ASP A 92 4.32 17.08 -5.92
CA ASP A 92 4.68 16.72 -7.30
C ASP A 92 3.55 15.96 -8.00
N TYR A 93 2.99 14.93 -7.35
CA TYR A 93 1.85 14.20 -7.90
C TYR A 93 0.66 15.11 -8.19
N ARG A 94 0.33 16.01 -7.27
CA ARG A 94 -0.78 16.96 -7.45
C ARG A 94 -0.53 17.87 -8.65
N ARG A 95 0.67 18.45 -8.76
CA ARG A 95 1.03 19.35 -9.86
C ARG A 95 0.93 18.63 -11.20
N GLU A 96 1.58 17.49 -11.34
CA GLU A 96 1.69 16.78 -12.61
C GLU A 96 0.35 16.19 -13.06
N LEU A 97 -0.40 15.53 -12.16
CA LEU A 97 -1.69 14.93 -12.51
C LEU A 97 -2.76 15.99 -12.80
N GLN A 98 -2.74 17.12 -12.08
CA GLN A 98 -3.67 18.22 -12.35
C GLN A 98 -3.34 18.90 -13.67
N MET A 99 -2.08 19.25 -13.91
CA MET A 99 -1.65 19.97 -15.13
C MET A 99 -1.87 19.14 -16.40
N CYS A 100 -1.52 17.85 -16.36
CA CYS A 100 -1.58 17.00 -17.54
C CYS A 100 -2.97 16.40 -17.78
N PHE A 101 -3.76 16.15 -16.72
CA PHE A 101 -4.99 15.36 -16.84
C PHE A 101 -6.23 15.95 -16.18
N GLY A 102 -6.10 17.04 -15.41
CA GLY A 102 -7.20 17.60 -14.61
C GLY A 102 -7.63 16.70 -13.45
N ILE A 103 -6.75 15.81 -13.00
CA ILE A 103 -7.05 14.80 -11.98
C ILE A 103 -6.76 15.32 -10.58
N SER A 104 -7.65 15.00 -9.65
CA SER A 104 -7.50 15.28 -8.22
C SER A 104 -7.53 13.99 -7.38
N PHE A 105 -6.87 14.01 -6.22
CA PHE A 105 -6.89 12.92 -5.24
C PHE A 105 -6.78 13.47 -3.81
N SER A 106 -7.13 12.65 -2.82
CA SER A 106 -7.20 13.03 -1.42
C SER A 106 -5.83 13.10 -0.75
N ARG A 107 -5.03 12.02 -0.77
CA ARG A 107 -3.66 11.96 -0.23
C ARG A 107 -2.77 11.03 -1.04
N LEU A 108 -1.47 11.27 -1.03
CA LEU A 108 -0.46 10.33 -1.53
C LEU A 108 0.10 9.56 -0.34
N LEU A 109 0.21 8.24 -0.49
CA LEU A 109 0.75 7.34 0.51
C LEU A 109 2.04 6.73 -0.05
N THR A 110 3.17 6.97 0.59
CA THR A 110 4.44 6.36 0.19
C THR A 110 4.63 5.02 0.89
N ILE A 111 5.05 4.02 0.12
CA ILE A 111 5.30 2.67 0.62
C ILE A 111 6.66 2.18 0.13
N ALA A 112 7.47 1.63 1.04
CA ALA A 112 8.73 0.99 0.69
C ALA A 112 8.46 -0.39 0.07
N ASN A 113 9.32 -0.83 -0.85
CA ASN A 113 9.21 -2.17 -1.43
C ASN A 113 9.58 -3.22 -0.37
N MET A 114 8.59 -3.96 0.14
CA MET A 114 8.89 -5.01 1.10
C MET A 114 9.76 -6.11 0.49
N PRO A 115 10.79 -6.60 1.19
CA PRO A 115 11.72 -7.63 0.68
C PRO A 115 11.09 -9.02 0.69
N LEU A 116 9.95 -9.18 -0.01
CA LEU A 116 9.16 -10.40 -0.10
C LEU A 116 8.61 -10.60 -1.52
N GLY A 117 8.08 -11.80 -1.80
CA GLY A 117 7.42 -12.11 -3.07
C GLY A 117 8.30 -11.85 -4.30
N ARG A 118 7.71 -11.22 -5.33
CA ARG A 118 8.39 -10.95 -6.60
C ARG A 118 9.62 -10.05 -6.44
N PHE A 119 9.53 -9.05 -5.57
CA PHE A 119 10.64 -8.12 -5.36
C PHE A 119 11.84 -8.82 -4.71
N ALA A 120 11.61 -9.69 -3.72
CA ALA A 120 12.69 -10.53 -3.17
C ALA A 120 13.33 -11.44 -4.23
N SER A 121 12.53 -12.05 -5.11
CA SER A 121 13.04 -12.88 -6.21
C SER A 121 13.89 -12.06 -7.20
N GLN A 122 13.46 -10.84 -7.52
CA GLN A 122 14.22 -9.92 -8.36
C GLN A 122 15.55 -9.55 -7.71
N LEU A 123 15.55 -9.15 -6.44
CA LEU A 123 16.78 -8.82 -5.71
C LEU A 123 17.77 -9.98 -5.66
N LYS A 124 17.28 -11.22 -5.56
CA LYS A 124 18.12 -12.43 -5.64
C LYS A 124 18.73 -12.62 -7.01
N ALA A 125 17.92 -12.47 -8.07
CA ALA A 125 18.39 -12.60 -9.45
C ALA A 125 19.43 -11.53 -9.82
N GLU A 126 19.34 -10.34 -9.22
CA GLU A 126 20.26 -9.22 -9.43
C GLU A 126 21.47 -9.23 -8.47
N ASP A 127 21.58 -10.19 -7.54
CA ASP A 127 22.58 -10.23 -6.45
C ASP A 127 22.58 -8.96 -5.54
N ARG A 128 21.38 -8.37 -5.35
CA ARG A 128 21.17 -7.13 -4.57
C ARG A 128 20.46 -7.34 -3.25
N GLN A 129 20.06 -8.58 -2.92
CA GLN A 129 19.31 -8.86 -1.70
C GLN A 129 20.05 -8.41 -0.43
N ALA A 130 21.33 -8.77 -0.30
CA ALA A 130 22.12 -8.40 0.87
C ALA A 130 22.30 -6.88 1.00
N GLN A 131 22.49 -6.18 -0.12
CA GLN A 131 22.58 -4.72 -0.15
C GLN A 131 21.27 -4.07 0.31
N TYR A 132 20.13 -4.55 -0.20
CA TYR A 132 18.84 -3.98 0.16
C TYR A 132 18.49 -4.25 1.63
N MET A 133 18.77 -5.44 2.16
CA MET A 133 18.57 -5.72 3.58
C MET A 133 19.43 -4.80 4.46
N ARG A 134 20.71 -4.59 4.13
CA ARG A 134 21.56 -3.62 4.85
C ARG A 134 20.98 -2.21 4.83
N LEU A 135 20.49 -1.74 3.68
CA LEU A 135 19.82 -0.44 3.59
C LEU A 135 18.65 -0.33 4.58
N LEU A 136 17.81 -1.36 4.68
CA LEU A 136 16.67 -1.37 5.59
C LEU A 136 17.11 -1.38 7.07
N GLU A 137 18.16 -2.13 7.40
CA GLU A 137 18.75 -2.18 8.75
C GLU A 137 19.37 -0.84 9.16
N GLU A 138 20.24 -0.29 8.31
CA GLU A 138 20.92 1.00 8.54
C GLU A 138 19.95 2.17 8.60
N SER A 139 18.82 2.06 7.90
CA SER A 139 17.77 3.09 7.90
C SER A 139 16.69 2.85 8.96
N PHE A 140 16.85 1.90 9.88
CA PHE A 140 15.85 1.66 10.92
C PHE A 140 15.55 2.94 11.72
N ASN A 141 14.27 3.33 11.74
CA ASN A 141 13.81 4.50 12.44
C ASN A 141 12.83 4.11 13.55
N PRO A 142 13.24 4.18 14.84
CA PRO A 142 12.38 3.89 15.98
C PRO A 142 11.11 4.74 16.05
N ALA A 143 11.11 5.96 15.49
CA ALA A 143 9.94 6.84 15.50
C ALA A 143 8.75 6.28 14.70
N THR A 144 9.01 5.35 13.78
CA THR A 144 7.97 4.67 12.99
C THR A 144 7.19 3.64 13.81
N VAL A 145 7.80 3.08 14.86
CA VAL A 145 7.27 1.91 15.59
C VAL A 145 5.88 2.16 16.18
N PRO A 146 5.59 3.29 16.86
CA PRO A 146 4.26 3.56 17.40
C PRO A 146 3.16 3.59 16.32
N GLY A 147 3.49 3.99 15.09
CA GLY A 147 2.56 4.09 13.96
C GLY A 147 2.35 2.81 13.16
N LEU A 148 3.09 1.73 13.45
CA LEU A 148 3.00 0.49 12.68
C LEU A 148 1.60 -0.14 12.74
N MET A 149 1.06 -0.50 11.58
CA MET A 149 -0.28 -1.11 11.47
C MET A 149 -0.46 -2.36 12.32
N CYS A 150 0.56 -3.22 12.39
CA CYS A 150 0.49 -4.47 13.15
C CYS A 150 0.26 -4.27 14.65
N ARG A 151 0.44 -3.05 15.17
CA ARG A 151 0.12 -2.70 16.57
C ARG A 151 -1.34 -2.37 16.79
N HIS A 152 -2.04 -1.94 15.74
CA HIS A 152 -3.39 -1.37 15.84
C HIS A 152 -4.45 -2.18 15.09
N GLN A 153 -4.02 -3.14 14.27
CA GLN A 153 -4.87 -3.89 13.36
C GLN A 153 -4.46 -5.36 13.32
N VAL A 154 -5.36 -6.18 12.77
CA VAL A 154 -5.12 -7.57 12.38
C VAL A 154 -5.59 -7.75 10.94
N SER A 155 -4.94 -8.64 10.20
CA SER A 155 -5.36 -9.09 8.88
C SER A 155 -6.05 -10.44 9.01
N ILE A 156 -7.16 -10.63 8.30
CA ILE A 156 -7.96 -11.86 8.34
C ILE A 156 -7.85 -12.52 6.97
N GLY A 157 -7.34 -13.75 6.93
CA GLY A 157 -7.31 -14.60 5.75
C GLY A 157 -8.72 -14.99 5.31
N TRP A 158 -8.86 -15.37 4.04
CA TRP A 158 -10.14 -15.82 3.49
C TRP A 158 -10.72 -17.05 4.19
N ASP A 159 -9.84 -17.84 4.83
CA ASP A 159 -10.15 -19.04 5.61
C ASP A 159 -10.49 -18.72 7.08
N GLY A 160 -10.39 -17.45 7.49
CA GLY A 160 -10.60 -17.01 8.87
C GLY A 160 -9.34 -16.96 9.72
N THR A 161 -8.17 -17.35 9.21
CA THR A 161 -6.89 -17.28 9.93
C THR A 161 -6.49 -15.82 10.19
N LEU A 162 -6.02 -15.51 11.39
CA LEU A 162 -5.60 -14.18 11.82
C LEU A 162 -4.09 -14.00 11.65
N TYR A 163 -3.70 -12.83 11.15
CA TYR A 163 -2.32 -12.40 10.91
C TYR A 163 -2.11 -11.01 11.50
N ASP A 164 -0.89 -10.67 11.92
CA ASP A 164 -0.60 -9.34 12.46
C ASP A 164 -0.68 -8.22 11.42
N CYS A 165 -0.40 -8.53 10.15
CA CYS A 165 -0.47 -7.59 9.03
C CYS A 165 -0.61 -8.33 7.69
N ASP A 166 -0.77 -7.57 6.61
CA ASP A 166 -0.85 -8.06 5.24
C ASP A 166 0.45 -8.76 4.77
N PHE A 167 1.61 -8.32 5.25
CA PHE A 167 2.89 -9.00 4.95
C PHE A 167 3.01 -10.34 5.67
N ASN A 168 2.52 -10.45 6.90
CA ASN A 168 2.46 -11.72 7.61
C ASN A 168 1.47 -12.67 6.91
N LEU A 169 0.33 -12.17 6.44
CA LEU A 169 -0.59 -12.93 5.59
C LEU A 169 0.10 -13.42 4.31
N ALA A 170 0.82 -12.55 3.61
CA ALA A 170 1.55 -12.91 2.38
C ALA A 170 2.62 -13.99 2.62
N LEU A 171 3.25 -13.99 3.81
CA LEU A 171 4.25 -14.97 4.23
C LEU A 171 3.66 -16.20 4.93
N LYS A 172 2.34 -16.25 5.13
CA LYS A 172 1.64 -17.30 5.88
C LYS A 172 2.18 -17.45 7.31
N LEU A 173 2.38 -16.32 7.99
CA LEU A 173 2.85 -16.22 9.38
C LEU A 173 1.68 -15.81 10.29
N PRO A 174 0.82 -16.76 10.73
CA PRO A 174 -0.35 -16.42 11.54
C PRO A 174 0.05 -15.79 12.88
N VAL A 175 -0.90 -15.10 13.51
CA VAL A 175 -0.79 -14.69 14.91
C VAL A 175 -0.42 -15.93 15.74
N ASN A 176 0.50 -15.75 16.68
CA ASN A 176 1.04 -16.83 17.50
C ASN A 176 1.22 -16.37 18.96
N HIS A 177 2.19 -16.95 19.69
CA HIS A 177 2.48 -16.63 21.09
C HIS A 177 1.25 -16.75 22.01
N SER A 178 0.42 -17.77 21.77
CA SER A 178 -0.82 -18.07 22.51
C SER A 178 -1.96 -17.07 22.33
N ALA A 179 -1.83 -16.08 21.43
CA ALA A 179 -2.96 -15.28 21.01
C ALA A 179 -3.83 -16.07 20.00
N PRO A 180 -5.15 -15.79 19.90
CA PRO A 180 -6.01 -16.45 18.93
C PRO A 180 -5.53 -16.25 17.50
N ASP A 181 -5.45 -17.34 16.74
CA ASP A 181 -4.99 -17.38 15.35
C ASP A 181 -6.13 -17.53 14.34
N HIS A 182 -7.39 -17.56 14.79
CA HIS A 182 -8.56 -17.75 13.93
C HIS A 182 -9.77 -16.94 14.41
N ILE A 183 -10.55 -16.40 13.47
CA ILE A 183 -11.70 -15.52 13.74
C ILE A 183 -12.79 -16.19 14.61
N SER A 184 -12.93 -17.52 14.54
CA SER A 184 -13.88 -18.26 15.39
C SER A 184 -13.51 -18.24 16.88
N ARG A 185 -12.28 -17.85 17.23
CA ARG A 185 -11.76 -17.73 18.60
C ARG A 185 -11.35 -16.28 18.91
N PHE A 186 -11.86 -15.31 18.15
CA PHE A 186 -11.43 -13.92 18.24
C PHE A 186 -11.62 -13.37 19.66
N ASP A 187 -10.53 -12.89 20.26
CA ASP A 187 -10.53 -12.23 21.57
C ASP A 187 -9.84 -10.87 21.45
N PRO A 188 -10.59 -9.76 21.50
CA PRO A 188 -10.03 -8.41 21.39
C PRO A 188 -8.98 -8.10 22.47
N ALA A 189 -9.18 -8.57 23.71
CA ALA A 189 -8.30 -8.26 24.83
C ALA A 189 -6.94 -8.97 24.67
N LEU A 190 -6.96 -10.25 24.30
CA LEU A 190 -5.74 -11.01 24.01
C LEU A 190 -5.02 -10.46 22.77
N LEU A 191 -5.76 -10.07 21.73
CA LEU A 191 -5.17 -9.52 20.51
C LEU A 191 -4.61 -8.11 20.68
N ALA A 192 -5.19 -7.28 21.56
CA ALA A 192 -4.67 -5.94 21.84
C ALA A 192 -3.32 -5.96 22.56
N CYS A 193 -3.06 -6.99 23.36
CA CYS A 193 -1.80 -7.16 24.10
C CYS A 193 -0.87 -8.22 23.49
N ARG A 194 -1.19 -8.72 22.29
CA ARG A 194 -0.44 -9.82 21.68
C ARG A 194 0.99 -9.44 21.34
N ARG A 195 1.87 -10.44 21.34
CA ARG A 195 3.20 -10.32 20.76
C ARG A 195 3.10 -10.52 19.25
N ILE A 196 3.43 -9.47 18.50
CA ILE A 196 3.43 -9.46 17.03
C ILE A 196 4.52 -10.40 16.49
N VAL A 197 4.18 -11.19 15.47
CA VAL A 197 5.14 -11.97 14.70
C VAL A 197 5.98 -11.06 13.83
N THR A 198 7.29 -11.09 14.07
CA THR A 198 8.27 -10.28 13.35
C THR A 198 9.15 -11.14 12.45
N GLY A 199 9.66 -10.55 11.37
CA GLY A 199 10.66 -11.13 10.49
C GLY A 199 11.49 -10.04 9.79
N GLN A 200 12.38 -10.43 8.89
CA GLN A 200 13.22 -9.48 8.14
C GLN A 200 12.42 -8.46 7.33
N HIS A 201 11.22 -8.83 6.86
CA HIS A 201 10.32 -7.93 6.15
C HIS A 201 9.85 -6.74 7.00
N CYS A 202 9.83 -6.88 8.34
CA CYS A 202 9.42 -5.79 9.24
C CYS A 202 10.33 -4.57 9.11
N LEU A 203 11.60 -4.75 8.73
CA LEU A 203 12.52 -3.64 8.50
C LEU A 203 12.04 -2.71 7.37
N GLY A 204 11.32 -3.25 6.37
CA GLY A 204 10.73 -2.43 5.32
C GLY A 204 9.62 -1.49 5.83
N CYS A 205 8.94 -1.86 6.92
CA CYS A 205 7.91 -1.01 7.54
C CYS A 205 8.51 0.06 8.47
N THR A 206 9.73 -0.17 8.95
CA THR A 206 10.39 0.69 9.96
C THR A 206 11.54 1.53 9.41
N ALA A 207 11.97 1.28 8.18
CA ALA A 207 13.09 1.98 7.56
C ALA A 207 12.70 3.38 7.07
N GLY A 208 13.58 4.37 7.27
CA GLY A 208 13.40 5.76 6.84
C GLY A 208 12.16 6.39 7.47
N HIS A 209 11.26 6.85 6.62
CA HIS A 209 9.96 7.42 7.00
C HIS A 209 8.92 6.36 7.43
N GLY A 210 9.26 5.07 7.33
CA GLY A 210 8.34 3.98 7.61
C GLY A 210 7.33 3.76 6.49
N SER A 211 6.60 2.65 6.57
CA SER A 211 5.66 2.27 5.53
C SER A 211 4.44 1.56 6.10
N SER A 212 3.27 2.11 5.78
CA SER A 212 1.98 1.54 6.15
C SER A 212 0.93 1.74 5.05
N CYS A 213 -0.22 1.08 5.18
CA CYS A 213 -1.40 1.39 4.36
C CYS A 213 -1.96 2.81 4.61
N GLY A 214 -1.44 3.53 5.62
CA GLY A 214 -1.69 4.95 5.87
C GLY A 214 -0.58 5.88 5.34
N GLY A 215 0.44 5.35 4.65
CA GLY A 215 1.60 6.10 4.16
C GLY A 215 2.78 6.12 5.14
N SER A 216 3.58 7.18 5.06
CA SER A 216 4.69 7.51 5.96
C SER A 216 4.23 7.57 7.43
N LEU A 217 5.12 7.15 8.35
CA LEU A 217 4.90 7.07 9.79
C LEU A 217 5.70 8.08 10.60
N ALA A 218 6.74 8.70 10.01
CA ALA A 218 7.66 9.63 10.69
C ALA A 218 8.17 10.71 9.74
#